data_AF-A0A0E3QEI3-F1
#
_entry.id   AF-A0A0E3QEI3-F1
#
_cell.length_a   1.000
_cell.length_b   1.000
_cell.length_c   1.000
_cell.angle_alpha   90.00
_cell.angle_beta   90.00
_cell.angle_gamma   90.00
#
_symmetry.space_group_name_H-M   'P 1'
#
loop_
_entity.id
_entity.type
_entity.pdbx_description
1 polymer ?
#
loop_
_entity_poly.entity_id
_entity_poly.type
_entity_poly.pdbx_seq_one_letter_code
_entity_poly.pdbx_strand_id
1 'polypeptide(L)'
;MVTINLTLNNFSELPALLDVFGCFGNDYEYTTRGIFRRKIPPVCSICSTPMVHNGYNPHTKEGLGEINIGRYKCSNCGSTHEEDHSFWEDLKTLLFNSFNDFFQLLRYHNVSYDGISDIMDFIYPRSKSTILRAFYEEMEQKTVPFSENIHMVHYDEQHPKEGRCQKYRLTLLDAKTQRTIADELFEDKSSETIKGFLQKNLDASEPVFIVTDFDKRYPDILKEIFGDKLVHQYCLMHFKQAYC
;
A
#
# COMPACT_ATOMS: atom_id res chain seq x y z
N MET A 1 17.57 24.73 23.65
CA MET A 1 16.43 24.11 24.36
C MET A 1 15.21 25.00 24.14
N VAL A 2 14.17 24.46 23.51
CA VAL A 2 12.89 25.16 23.32
C VAL A 2 12.11 25.13 24.63
N THR A 3 11.42 26.21 24.95
CA THR A 3 10.57 26.32 26.14
C THR A 3 9.12 26.20 25.71
N ILE A 4 8.48 25.09 26.06
CA ILE A 4 7.06 24.87 25.83
C ILE A 4 6.32 25.21 27.12
N ASN A 5 5.48 26.25 27.06
CA ASN A 5 4.65 26.64 28.20
C ASN A 5 3.37 25.81 28.19
N LEU A 6 3.20 24.98 29.21
CA LEU A 6 2.06 24.09 29.35
C LEU A 6 1.09 24.61 30.42
N THR A 7 -0.16 24.20 30.27
CA THR A 7 -1.20 24.26 31.29
C THR A 7 -1.26 22.93 32.03
N LEU A 8 -1.99 22.88 33.15
CA LEU A 8 -2.22 21.61 33.86
C LEU A 8 -2.92 20.56 32.97
N ASN A 9 -3.70 20.99 31.98
CA ASN A 9 -4.49 20.11 31.12
C ASN A 9 -3.69 19.45 30.00
N ASN A 10 -2.52 19.96 29.64
CA ASN A 10 -1.68 19.42 28.56
C ASN A 10 -0.25 19.11 29.03
N PHE A 11 -0.04 19.03 30.34
CA PHE A 11 1.26 18.68 30.91
C PHE A 11 1.71 17.27 30.50
N SER A 12 0.77 16.31 30.41
CA SER A 12 1.02 14.94 29.93
C SER A 12 1.51 14.89 28.49
N GLU A 13 1.16 15.90 27.68
CA GLU A 13 1.47 15.95 26.25
C GLU A 13 2.86 16.53 25.97
N LEU A 14 3.63 16.90 27.00
CA LEU A 14 4.96 17.49 26.82
C LEU A 14 5.86 16.68 25.87
N PRO A 15 5.95 15.34 25.97
CA PRO A 15 6.79 14.56 25.05
C PRO A 15 6.34 14.72 23.59
N ALA A 16 5.05 14.56 23.32
CA ALA A 16 4.49 14.70 21.97
C ALA A 16 4.66 16.13 21.41
N LEU A 17 4.47 17.14 22.26
CA LEU A 17 4.68 18.54 21.87
C LEU A 17 6.16 18.86 21.62
N LEU A 18 7.09 18.21 22.32
CA LEU A 18 8.52 18.32 22.04
C LEU A 18 8.90 17.65 20.73
N ASP A 19 8.29 16.52 20.38
CA ASP A 19 8.53 15.88 19.09
C ASP A 19 8.07 16.77 17.92
N VAL A 20 6.94 17.46 18.09
CA VAL A 20 6.39 18.36 17.07
C VAL A 20 7.14 19.69 17.01
N PHE A 21 7.33 20.34 18.16
CA PHE A 21 7.82 21.72 18.22
C PHE A 21 9.30 21.85 18.63
N GLY A 22 9.98 20.74 18.90
CA GLY A 22 11.37 20.70 19.34
C GLY A 22 12.36 21.28 18.34
N CYS A 23 12.00 21.31 17.06
CA CYS A 23 12.79 21.89 15.99
C CYS A 23 12.74 23.43 15.94
N PHE A 24 11.78 24.07 16.63
CA PHE A 24 11.64 25.53 16.64
C PHE A 24 12.44 26.18 17.76
N GLY A 25 12.83 27.44 17.52
CA GLY A 25 13.46 28.28 18.53
C GLY A 25 12.46 28.96 19.47
N ASN A 26 12.98 29.53 20.55
CA ASN A 26 12.19 30.34 21.50
C ASN A 26 11.73 31.68 20.91
N ASP A 27 12.10 31.98 19.67
CA ASP A 27 11.60 33.10 18.87
C ASP A 27 10.19 32.84 18.32
N TYR A 28 9.66 31.61 18.39
CA TYR A 28 8.28 31.29 18.06
C TYR A 28 7.34 31.35 19.27
N GLU A 29 6.06 31.58 18.99
CA GLU A 29 4.97 31.52 19.94
C GLU A 29 3.74 30.84 19.33
N TYR A 30 3.01 30.13 20.19
CA TYR A 30 1.63 29.75 19.94
C TYR A 30 0.75 30.66 20.81
N THR A 31 0.05 31.60 20.17
CA THR A 31 -0.69 32.64 20.89
C THR A 31 -1.91 32.07 21.62
N THR A 32 -2.46 32.83 22.57
CA THR A 32 -3.74 32.46 23.24
C THR A 32 -4.94 32.38 22.28
N ARG A 33 -4.81 32.89 21.06
CA ARG A 33 -5.80 32.78 19.98
C ARG A 33 -5.53 31.59 19.04
N GLY A 34 -4.57 30.73 19.37
CA GLY A 34 -4.25 29.54 18.58
C GLY A 34 -3.39 29.79 17.34
N ILE A 35 -2.74 30.96 17.24
CA ILE A 35 -1.91 31.33 16.08
C ILE A 35 -0.46 30.95 16.32
N PHE A 36 0.12 30.14 15.45
CA PHE A 36 1.55 29.83 15.40
C PHE A 36 2.31 30.87 14.56
N ARG A 37 3.34 31.49 15.13
CA ARG A 37 4.14 32.55 14.48
C ARG A 37 5.42 32.87 15.24
N ARG A 38 6.30 33.71 14.66
CA ARG A 38 7.42 34.32 15.40
C ARG A 38 6.95 35.47 16.30
N LYS A 39 7.56 35.62 17.46
CA LYS A 39 7.31 36.73 18.41
C LYS A 39 7.68 38.07 17.78
N ILE A 40 8.87 38.13 17.18
CA ILE A 40 9.39 39.28 16.46
C ILE A 40 9.16 39.03 14.96
N PRO A 41 8.34 39.85 14.28
CA PRO A 41 8.14 39.73 12.83
C PRO A 41 9.46 39.81 12.06
N PRO A 42 9.59 39.08 10.93
CA PRO A 42 10.78 39.14 10.09
C PRO A 42 10.93 40.49 9.39
N VAL A 43 12.08 40.70 8.76
CA VAL A 43 12.30 41.82 7.84
C VAL A 43 11.73 41.49 6.46
N CYS A 44 11.22 42.49 5.76
CA CYS A 44 10.69 42.33 4.42
C CYS A 44 11.81 41.96 3.44
N SER A 45 11.63 40.87 2.68
CA SER A 45 12.60 40.40 1.68
C SER A 45 12.81 41.37 0.50
N ILE A 46 11.89 42.33 0.28
CA ILE A 46 11.94 43.26 -0.85
C ILE A 46 12.67 44.57 -0.47
N CYS A 47 12.40 45.11 0.72
CA CYS A 47 12.89 46.44 1.10
C CYS A 47 13.54 46.49 2.49
N SER A 48 13.78 45.33 3.11
CA SER A 48 14.45 45.16 4.41
C SER A 48 13.80 45.89 5.59
N THR A 49 12.60 46.45 5.40
CA THR A 49 11.84 47.11 6.47
C THR A 49 11.25 46.06 7.40
N PRO A 50 11.35 46.22 8.74
CA PRO A 50 10.67 45.35 9.69
C PRO A 50 9.18 45.22 9.38
N MET A 51 8.68 43.98 9.32
CA MET A 51 7.26 43.73 9.09
C MET A 51 6.47 43.85 10.39
N VAL A 52 5.15 43.89 10.28
CA VAL A 52 4.22 43.85 11.41
C VAL A 52 3.28 42.65 11.31
N HIS A 53 2.81 42.15 12.45
CA HIS A 53 1.78 41.12 12.51
C HIS A 53 0.51 41.56 11.77
N ASN A 54 -0.04 40.70 10.91
CA ASN A 54 -1.15 41.00 10.01
C ASN A 54 -2.15 39.83 9.92
N GLY A 55 -2.59 39.33 11.07
CA GLY A 55 -3.56 38.23 11.16
C GLY A 55 -2.92 36.85 10.94
N TYR A 56 -3.71 35.94 10.39
CA TYR A 56 -3.33 34.53 10.16
C TYR A 56 -4.10 33.95 8.97
N ASN A 57 -3.66 32.79 8.47
CA ASN A 57 -4.44 31.93 7.59
C ASN A 57 -4.68 30.58 8.27
N PRO A 58 -5.92 30.05 8.24
CA PRO A 58 -6.21 28.70 8.72
C PRO A 58 -5.79 27.65 7.70
N HIS A 59 -5.16 26.59 8.18
CA HIS A 59 -4.80 25.39 7.42
C HIS A 59 -5.55 24.20 8.02
N THR A 60 -6.68 23.87 7.40
CA THR A 60 -7.61 22.86 7.92
C THR A 60 -7.44 21.54 7.19
N LYS A 61 -7.46 20.43 7.94
CA LYS A 61 -7.62 19.09 7.40
C LYS A 61 -8.84 18.44 8.06
N GLU A 62 -9.86 18.21 7.25
CA GLU A 62 -11.11 17.61 7.70
C GLU A 62 -10.88 16.28 8.43
N GLY A 63 -11.55 16.13 9.58
CA GLY A 63 -11.44 14.97 10.46
C GLY A 63 -10.14 14.89 11.28
N LEU A 64 -9.18 15.80 11.09
CA LEU A 64 -7.94 15.86 11.89
C LEU A 64 -7.85 17.12 12.75
N GLY A 65 -8.00 18.28 12.12
CA GLY A 65 -7.88 19.55 12.84
C GLY A 65 -7.50 20.72 11.95
N GLU A 66 -7.25 21.85 12.60
CA GLU A 66 -6.90 23.11 11.97
C GLU A 66 -5.72 23.74 12.70
N ILE A 67 -4.83 24.37 11.95
CA ILE A 67 -3.79 25.22 12.50
C ILE A 67 -3.82 26.62 11.89
N ASN A 68 -3.70 27.64 12.73
CA ASN A 68 -3.66 29.03 12.30
C ASN A 68 -2.21 29.49 12.18
N ILE A 69 -1.80 29.87 10.98
CA ILE A 69 -0.42 30.27 10.67
C ILE A 69 -0.34 31.78 10.53
N GLY A 70 0.57 32.40 11.28
CA GLY A 70 0.68 33.85 11.36
C GLY A 70 1.10 34.51 10.05
N ARG A 71 0.59 35.72 9.83
CA ARG A 71 0.92 36.55 8.68
C ARG A 71 1.59 37.84 9.10
N TYR A 72 2.39 38.36 8.18
CA TYR A 72 3.12 39.61 8.32
C TYR A 72 2.83 40.53 7.14
N LYS A 73 2.90 41.84 7.37
CA LYS A 73 2.79 42.87 6.33
C LYS A 73 3.91 43.87 6.46
N CYS A 74 4.53 44.24 5.34
CA CYS A 74 5.50 45.31 5.28
C CYS A 74 4.78 46.67 5.23
N SER A 75 5.06 47.55 6.18
CA SER A 75 4.48 48.90 6.19
C SER A 75 4.97 49.80 5.06
N ASN A 76 6.14 49.51 4.49
CA ASN A 76 6.75 50.32 3.43
C ASN A 76 6.25 49.93 2.03
N CYS A 77 6.44 48.68 1.61
CA CYS A 77 6.04 48.23 0.27
C CYS A 77 4.70 47.49 0.21
N GLY A 78 4.06 47.25 1.36
CA GLY A 78 2.75 46.59 1.43
C GLY A 78 2.77 45.07 1.22
N SER A 79 3.93 44.47 0.95
CA SER A 79 4.05 43.01 0.74
C SER A 79 3.62 42.22 1.97
N THR A 80 3.09 41.01 1.74
CA THR A 80 2.67 40.10 2.81
C THR A 80 3.47 38.82 2.78
N HIS A 81 3.73 38.26 3.96
CA HIS A 81 4.41 36.98 4.14
C HIS A 81 3.60 36.13 5.14
N GLU A 82 3.58 34.83 4.95
CA GLU A 82 3.02 33.86 5.90
C GLU A 82 4.18 33.07 6.49
N GLU A 83 4.09 32.72 7.77
CA GLU A 83 5.08 31.84 8.40
C GLU A 83 5.08 30.46 7.74
N ASP A 84 6.22 29.77 7.84
CA ASP A 84 6.30 28.39 7.37
C ASP A 84 5.34 27.48 8.16
N HIS A 85 4.67 26.59 7.42
CA HIS A 85 3.76 25.59 7.96
C HIS A 85 4.13 24.17 7.55
N SER A 86 5.38 23.96 7.11
CA SER A 86 5.88 22.65 6.65
C SER A 86 5.68 21.56 7.71
N PHE A 87 5.88 21.88 8.99
CA PHE A 87 5.65 20.92 10.09
C PHE A 87 4.22 20.34 10.12
N TRP A 88 3.20 21.12 9.72
CA TRP A 88 1.82 20.63 9.63
C TRP A 88 1.65 19.65 8.46
N GLU A 89 2.30 19.92 7.33
CA GLU A 89 2.34 19.01 6.19
C GLU A 89 3.13 17.73 6.53
N ASP A 90 4.23 17.85 7.25
CA ASP A 90 5.07 16.73 7.69
C ASP A 90 4.30 15.81 8.64
N LEU A 91 3.56 16.36 9.60
CA LEU A 91 2.70 15.58 10.50
C LEU A 91 1.61 14.81 9.76
N LYS A 92 0.94 15.46 8.80
CA LYS A 92 -0.07 14.78 7.95
C LYS A 92 0.57 13.67 7.13
N THR A 93 1.75 13.93 6.58
CA THR A 93 2.50 12.95 5.78
C THR A 93 2.89 11.74 6.62
N LEU A 94 3.42 11.96 7.83
CA LEU A 94 3.77 10.88 8.76
C LEU A 94 2.56 10.02 9.12
N LEU A 95 1.42 10.65 9.45
CA LEU A 95 0.17 9.95 9.76
C LEU A 95 -0.31 9.10 8.57
N PHE A 96 -0.34 9.68 7.37
CA PHE A 96 -0.85 8.97 6.20
C PHE A 96 0.10 7.88 5.71
N ASN A 97 1.41 8.05 5.85
CA ASN A 97 2.37 6.97 5.61
C ASN A 97 2.16 5.81 6.58
N SER A 98 1.88 6.10 7.85
CA SER A 98 1.56 5.06 8.85
C SER A 98 0.28 4.30 8.49
N PHE A 99 -0.71 4.96 7.87
CA PHE A 99 -1.88 4.26 7.32
C PHE A 99 -1.53 3.36 6.14
N ASN A 100 -0.59 3.76 5.28
CA ASN A 100 -0.14 2.91 4.17
C ASN A 100 0.49 1.62 4.68
N ASP A 101 1.36 1.70 5.70
CA ASP A 101 1.94 0.52 6.36
C ASP A 101 0.86 -0.37 6.96
N PHE A 102 -0.13 0.25 7.61
CA PHE A 102 -1.28 -0.47 8.16
C PHE A 102 -2.11 -1.18 7.08
N PHE A 103 -2.33 -0.55 5.93
CA PHE A 103 -3.01 -1.19 4.80
C PHE A 103 -2.22 -2.38 4.27
N GLN A 104 -0.90 -2.28 4.16
CA GLN A 104 -0.05 -3.40 3.72
C GLN A 104 -0.19 -4.59 4.66
N LEU A 105 -0.18 -4.36 5.97
CA LEU A 105 -0.37 -5.42 6.97
C LEU A 105 -1.75 -6.09 6.83
N LEU A 106 -2.81 -5.30 6.67
CA LEU A 106 -4.16 -5.85 6.49
C LEU A 106 -4.29 -6.64 5.19
N ARG A 107 -3.67 -6.17 4.11
CA ARG A 107 -3.62 -6.89 2.83
C ARG A 107 -2.82 -8.19 2.92
N TYR A 108 -1.74 -8.22 3.69
CA TYR A 108 -1.00 -9.45 4.00
C TYR A 108 -1.89 -10.48 4.70
N HIS A 109 -2.80 -10.04 5.57
CA HIS A 109 -3.82 -10.88 6.21
C HIS A 109 -5.09 -11.08 5.36
N ASN A 110 -5.05 -10.81 4.06
CA ASN A 110 -6.14 -11.01 3.10
C ASN A 110 -7.43 -10.19 3.37
N VAL A 111 -7.38 -9.14 4.19
CA VAL A 111 -8.55 -8.27 4.43
C VAL A 111 -8.87 -7.49 3.16
N SER A 112 -10.09 -7.61 2.64
CA SER A 112 -10.50 -6.93 1.40
C SER A 112 -10.39 -5.40 1.50
N TYR A 113 -10.22 -4.70 0.39
CA TYR A 113 -10.16 -3.23 0.40
C TYR A 113 -11.44 -2.58 0.96
N ASP A 114 -12.59 -3.22 0.76
CA ASP A 114 -13.84 -2.79 1.39
C ASP A 114 -13.79 -3.00 2.91
N GLY A 115 -13.31 -4.16 3.37
CA GLY A 115 -13.13 -4.40 4.81
C GLY A 115 -12.12 -3.46 5.47
N ILE A 116 -11.06 -3.07 4.75
CA ILE A 116 -10.13 -2.03 5.24
C ILE A 116 -10.84 -0.68 5.32
N SER A 117 -11.67 -0.34 4.33
CA SER A 117 -12.49 0.89 4.35
C SER A 117 -13.38 0.92 5.59
N ASP A 118 -14.09 -0.17 5.87
CA ASP A 118 -14.97 -0.30 7.03
C ASP A 118 -14.20 -0.15 8.35
N ILE A 119 -12.99 -0.71 8.45
CA ILE A 119 -12.12 -0.53 9.63
C ILE A 119 -11.69 0.95 9.76
N MET A 120 -11.33 1.58 8.65
CA MET A 120 -10.87 2.97 8.65
C MET A 120 -11.98 3.96 8.98
N ASP A 121 -13.25 3.63 8.75
CA ASP A 121 -14.37 4.48 9.16
C ASP A 121 -14.43 4.71 10.68
N PHE A 122 -13.84 3.81 11.50
CA PHE A 122 -13.71 3.99 12.95
C PHE A 122 -12.51 4.83 13.37
N ILE A 123 -11.51 4.98 12.51
CA ILE A 123 -10.22 5.61 12.84
C ILE A 123 -10.10 6.97 12.14
N TYR A 124 -10.11 6.93 10.81
CA TYR A 124 -10.07 8.09 9.93
C TYR A 124 -10.61 7.64 8.56
N PRO A 125 -11.83 8.04 8.16
CA PRO A 125 -12.50 7.49 6.99
C PRO A 125 -11.64 7.51 5.73
N ARG A 126 -11.50 6.33 5.10
CA ARG A 126 -10.76 6.14 3.85
C ARG A 126 -11.54 5.26 2.92
N SER A 127 -11.90 5.81 1.76
CA SER A 127 -12.57 5.03 0.73
C SER A 127 -11.69 3.89 0.21
N LYS A 128 -12.35 2.78 -0.17
CA LYS A 128 -11.75 1.66 -0.90
C LYS A 128 -10.79 2.11 -2.01
N SER A 129 -11.17 3.10 -2.82
CA SER A 129 -10.34 3.59 -3.93
C SER A 129 -9.06 4.28 -3.45
N THR A 130 -9.12 5.00 -2.33
CA THR A 130 -7.94 5.65 -1.73
C THR A 130 -6.97 4.60 -1.20
N ILE A 131 -7.49 3.59 -0.50
CA ILE A 131 -6.71 2.48 0.05
C ILE A 131 -6.05 1.70 -1.09
N LEU A 132 -6.81 1.40 -2.15
CA LEU A 132 -6.33 0.68 -3.33
C LEU A 132 -5.15 1.43 -3.98
N ARG A 133 -5.31 2.74 -4.23
CA ARG A 133 -4.27 3.56 -4.84
C ARG A 133 -3.00 3.59 -3.99
N ALA A 134 -3.14 3.87 -2.69
CA ALA A 134 -2.00 3.92 -1.77
C ALA A 134 -1.25 2.57 -1.71
N PHE A 135 -1.98 1.45 -1.71
CA PHE A 135 -1.37 0.13 -1.73
C PHE A 135 -0.56 -0.13 -3.02
N TYR A 136 -1.09 0.25 -4.19
CA TYR A 136 -0.37 0.06 -5.45
C TYR A 136 0.86 0.97 -5.57
N GLU A 137 0.76 2.24 -5.18
CA GLU A 137 1.89 3.17 -5.17
C GLU A 137 3.07 2.64 -4.33
N GLU A 138 2.78 1.98 -3.20
CA GLU A 138 3.77 1.29 -2.37
C GLU A 138 4.34 0.03 -3.03
N MET A 139 3.48 -0.79 -3.62
CA MET A 139 3.91 -2.02 -4.28
C MET A 139 4.79 -1.77 -5.51
N GLU A 140 4.56 -0.67 -6.25
CA GLU A 140 5.39 -0.26 -7.38
C GLU A 140 6.82 0.10 -6.97
N GLN A 141 7.01 0.57 -5.74
CA GLN A 141 8.33 0.93 -5.20
C GLN A 141 9.10 -0.29 -4.69
N LYS A 142 8.43 -1.42 -4.44
CA LYS A 142 9.09 -2.65 -3.98
C LYS A 142 9.81 -3.34 -5.12
N THR A 143 11.13 -3.46 -4.99
CA THR A 143 11.94 -4.31 -5.85
C THR A 143 11.66 -5.78 -5.52
N VAL A 144 10.89 -6.44 -6.38
CA VAL A 144 10.74 -7.90 -6.30
C VAL A 144 12.06 -8.51 -6.79
N PRO A 145 12.79 -9.29 -5.96
CA PRO A 145 13.99 -9.96 -6.43
C PRO A 145 13.61 -10.87 -7.59
N PHE A 146 14.17 -10.59 -8.76
CA PHE A 146 13.95 -11.39 -9.95
C PHE A 146 14.71 -12.71 -9.77
N SER A 147 13.98 -13.80 -9.55
CA SER A 147 14.57 -15.14 -9.61
C SER A 147 14.62 -15.55 -11.08
N GLU A 148 15.82 -15.51 -11.68
CA GLU A 148 16.02 -15.79 -13.10
C GLU A 148 15.58 -17.22 -13.50
N ASN A 149 15.51 -18.14 -12.55
CA ASN A 149 15.43 -19.58 -12.80
C ASN A 149 14.18 -20.28 -12.23
N ILE A 150 13.05 -19.59 -12.07
CA ILE A 150 11.79 -20.28 -11.76
C ILE A 150 11.09 -20.66 -13.07
N HIS A 151 10.82 -21.94 -13.27
CA HIS A 151 10.04 -22.40 -14.42
C HIS A 151 8.55 -22.07 -14.18
N MET A 152 8.02 -21.12 -14.95
CA MET A 152 6.64 -20.67 -14.83
C MET A 152 5.76 -21.37 -15.85
N VAL A 153 4.73 -22.07 -15.39
CA VAL A 153 3.85 -22.86 -16.25
C VAL A 153 2.37 -22.68 -15.92
N HIS A 154 1.53 -22.75 -16.95
CA HIS A 154 0.08 -22.85 -16.82
C HIS A 154 -0.34 -24.29 -17.08
N TYR A 155 -1.07 -24.86 -16.13
CA TYR A 155 -1.72 -26.15 -16.28
C TYR A 155 -3.23 -25.95 -16.43
N ASP A 156 -3.81 -26.58 -17.43
CA ASP A 156 -5.24 -26.50 -17.72
C ASP A 156 -5.81 -27.85 -18.16
N GLU A 157 -7.10 -28.05 -17.89
CA GLU A 157 -7.85 -29.26 -18.23
C GLU A 157 -8.96 -28.95 -19.24
N GLN A 158 -9.01 -29.70 -20.34
CA GLN A 158 -10.18 -29.69 -21.23
C GLN A 158 -10.88 -31.04 -21.20
N HIS A 159 -12.19 -31.02 -21.42
CA HIS A 159 -13.06 -32.18 -21.33
C HIS A 159 -13.66 -32.58 -22.70
N PRO A 160 -12.84 -32.91 -23.72
CA PRO A 160 -13.35 -33.30 -25.03
C PRO A 160 -14.07 -34.66 -24.99
N LYS A 161 -14.88 -34.92 -26.01
CA LYS A 161 -15.54 -36.22 -26.21
C LYS A 161 -15.03 -36.86 -27.49
N GLU A 162 -14.67 -38.13 -27.40
CA GLU A 162 -14.34 -38.95 -28.55
C GLU A 162 -15.43 -40.01 -28.70
N GLY A 163 -16.34 -39.79 -29.66
CA GLY A 163 -17.57 -40.57 -29.78
C GLY A 163 -18.47 -40.44 -28.55
N ARG A 164 -18.76 -41.56 -27.87
CA ARG A 164 -19.58 -41.61 -26.64
C ARG A 164 -18.74 -41.62 -25.36
N CYS A 165 -17.42 -41.61 -25.46
CA CYS A 165 -16.53 -41.65 -24.31
C CYS A 165 -16.02 -40.25 -23.96
N GLN A 166 -16.05 -39.93 -22.67
CA GLN A 166 -15.42 -38.72 -22.15
C GLN A 166 -13.90 -38.91 -22.18
N LYS A 167 -13.18 -37.89 -22.63
CA LYS A 167 -11.72 -37.82 -22.55
C LYS A 167 -11.32 -36.58 -21.77
N TYR A 168 -10.08 -36.57 -21.31
CA TYR A 168 -9.49 -35.46 -20.56
C TYR A 168 -8.21 -35.05 -21.24
N ARG A 169 -8.16 -33.83 -21.74
CA ARG A 169 -6.96 -33.27 -22.37
C ARG A 169 -6.26 -32.43 -21.32
N LEU A 170 -5.05 -32.84 -20.96
CA LEU A 170 -4.21 -32.14 -20.00
C LEU A 170 -3.17 -31.33 -20.76
N THR A 171 -3.12 -30.04 -20.49
CA THR A 171 -2.22 -29.12 -21.21
C THR A 171 -1.31 -28.39 -20.23
N LEU A 172 -0.04 -28.32 -20.60
CA LEU A 172 0.98 -27.57 -19.90
C LEU A 172 1.61 -26.55 -20.84
N LEU A 173 1.54 -25.28 -20.48
CA LEU A 173 2.05 -24.16 -21.27
C LEU A 173 3.16 -23.44 -20.51
N ASP A 174 4.25 -23.12 -21.21
CA ASP A 174 5.30 -22.27 -20.67
C ASP A 174 4.82 -20.82 -20.63
N ALA A 175 4.78 -20.21 -19.44
CA ALA A 175 4.19 -18.88 -19.25
C ALA A 175 5.00 -17.77 -19.94
N LYS A 176 6.32 -17.95 -20.11
CA LYS A 176 7.19 -16.94 -20.73
C LYS A 176 7.11 -16.99 -22.25
N THR A 177 7.25 -18.18 -22.81
CA THR A 177 7.33 -18.39 -24.26
C THR A 177 5.96 -18.61 -24.91
N GLN A 178 4.92 -18.86 -24.11
CA GLN A 178 3.56 -19.21 -24.57
C GLN A 178 3.54 -20.47 -25.44
N ARG A 179 4.55 -21.33 -25.31
CA ARG A 179 4.64 -22.60 -26.04
C ARG A 179 4.05 -23.73 -25.20
N THR A 180 3.38 -24.64 -25.89
CA THR A 180 2.94 -25.91 -25.31
C THR A 180 4.16 -26.76 -24.96
N ILE A 181 4.30 -27.07 -23.67
CA ILE A 181 5.29 -28.03 -23.16
C ILE A 181 4.75 -29.44 -23.40
N ALA A 182 3.49 -29.66 -23.03
CA ALA A 182 2.82 -30.95 -23.17
C ALA A 182 1.32 -30.75 -23.40
N ASP A 183 0.73 -31.65 -24.18
CA ASP A 183 -0.69 -31.65 -24.51
C ASP A 183 -1.11 -33.07 -24.85
N GLU A 184 -1.71 -33.76 -23.88
CA GLU A 184 -1.94 -35.20 -23.92
C GLU A 184 -3.39 -35.52 -23.57
N LEU A 185 -3.93 -36.58 -24.16
CA LEU A 185 -5.30 -37.05 -23.96
C LEU A 185 -5.32 -38.29 -23.07
N PHE A 186 -6.17 -38.30 -22.06
CA PHE A 186 -6.31 -39.36 -21.07
C PHE A 186 -7.77 -39.84 -20.96
N GLU A 187 -7.93 -41.07 -20.46
CA GLU A 187 -9.24 -41.68 -20.19
C GLU A 187 -9.87 -41.17 -18.89
N ASP A 188 -9.04 -40.71 -17.94
CA ASP A 188 -9.47 -40.17 -16.65
C ASP A 188 -8.68 -38.92 -16.26
N LYS A 189 -9.15 -38.27 -15.18
CA LYS A 189 -8.46 -37.16 -14.53
C LYS A 189 -8.22 -37.41 -13.04
N SER A 190 -7.88 -38.65 -12.72
CA SER A 190 -7.49 -39.03 -11.36
C SER A 190 -6.26 -38.24 -10.91
N SER A 191 -6.07 -38.13 -9.59
CA SER A 191 -4.90 -37.45 -9.04
C SER A 191 -3.60 -38.11 -9.51
N GLU A 192 -3.61 -39.43 -9.70
CA GLU A 192 -2.50 -40.24 -10.21
C GLU A 192 -2.16 -39.90 -11.67
N THR A 193 -3.18 -39.75 -12.53
CA THR A 193 -2.98 -39.35 -13.93
C THR A 193 -2.39 -37.94 -14.03
N ILE A 194 -2.91 -37.00 -13.23
CA ILE A 194 -2.39 -35.62 -13.19
C ILE A 194 -0.94 -35.61 -12.68
N LYS A 195 -0.63 -36.35 -11.61
CA LYS A 195 0.74 -36.49 -11.09
C LYS A 195 1.69 -37.05 -12.14
N GLY A 196 1.30 -38.15 -12.79
CA GLY A 196 2.11 -38.77 -13.83
C GLY A 196 2.38 -37.84 -15.01
N PHE A 197 1.36 -37.09 -15.45
CA PHE A 197 1.50 -36.09 -16.50
C PHE A 197 2.47 -34.96 -16.10
N LEU A 198 2.35 -34.42 -14.89
CA LEU A 198 3.22 -33.34 -14.42
C LEU A 198 4.67 -33.81 -14.22
N GLN A 199 4.90 -34.95 -13.54
CA GLN A 199 6.23 -35.51 -13.29
C GLN A 199 6.98 -35.90 -14.57
N LYS A 200 6.24 -36.31 -15.61
CA LYS A 200 6.81 -36.63 -16.92
C LYS A 200 7.34 -35.38 -17.63
N ASN A 201 6.67 -34.24 -17.45
CA ASN A 201 6.87 -33.04 -18.27
C ASN A 201 7.57 -31.89 -17.51
N LEU A 202 7.73 -31.99 -16.19
CA LEU A 202 8.38 -31.01 -15.33
C LEU A 202 9.45 -31.66 -14.47
N ASP A 203 10.56 -30.94 -14.27
CA ASP A 203 11.61 -31.37 -13.37
C ASP A 203 11.27 -31.02 -11.91
N ALA A 204 10.89 -32.02 -11.12
CA ALA A 204 10.60 -31.85 -9.70
C ALA A 204 11.83 -31.47 -8.85
N SER A 205 13.03 -31.52 -9.43
CA SER A 205 14.25 -31.08 -8.76
C SER A 205 14.44 -29.55 -8.80
N GLU A 206 13.74 -28.84 -9.68
CA GLU A 206 13.84 -27.39 -9.88
C GLU A 206 12.63 -26.63 -9.28
N PRO A 207 12.80 -25.34 -8.90
CA PRO A 207 11.68 -24.48 -8.52
C PRO A 207 10.67 -24.28 -9.63
N VAL A 208 9.38 -24.53 -9.34
CA VAL A 208 8.28 -24.37 -10.28
C VAL A 208 7.25 -23.38 -9.75
N PHE A 209 6.82 -22.47 -10.63
CA PHE A 209 5.64 -21.64 -10.41
C PHE A 209 4.53 -22.16 -11.31
N ILE A 210 3.48 -22.72 -10.73
CA ILE A 210 2.38 -23.32 -11.49
C ILE A 210 1.07 -22.59 -11.23
N VAL A 211 0.38 -22.28 -12.32
CA VAL A 211 -0.95 -21.70 -12.31
C VAL A 211 -1.98 -22.74 -12.72
N THR A 212 -3.00 -22.98 -11.90
CA THR A 212 -4.08 -23.95 -12.16
C THR A 212 -5.46 -23.31 -12.01
N ASP A 213 -6.53 -24.01 -12.41
CA ASP A 213 -7.89 -23.65 -12.01
C ASP A 213 -8.13 -23.92 -10.49
N PHE A 214 -9.37 -23.72 -10.03
CA PHE A 214 -9.80 -23.80 -8.63
C PHE A 214 -10.11 -25.21 -8.10
N ASP A 215 -9.72 -26.28 -8.78
CA ASP A 215 -9.87 -27.64 -8.26
C ASP A 215 -9.13 -27.77 -6.93
N LYS A 216 -9.87 -28.23 -5.91
CA LYS A 216 -9.40 -28.36 -4.53
C LYS A 216 -8.33 -29.45 -4.39
N ARG A 217 -8.16 -30.32 -5.39
CA ARG A 217 -7.17 -31.39 -5.39
C ARG A 217 -5.75 -30.90 -5.71
N TYR A 218 -5.60 -29.78 -6.43
CA TYR A 218 -4.29 -29.34 -6.89
C TYR A 218 -3.29 -29.03 -5.78
N PRO A 219 -3.63 -28.32 -4.68
CA PRO A 219 -2.66 -28.05 -3.63
C PRO A 219 -1.99 -29.31 -3.09
N ASP A 220 -2.77 -30.37 -2.86
CA ASP A 220 -2.25 -31.65 -2.37
C ASP A 220 -1.42 -32.38 -3.43
N ILE A 221 -1.93 -32.46 -4.66
CA ILE A 221 -1.22 -33.08 -5.80
C ILE A 221 0.14 -32.42 -6.03
N LEU A 222 0.16 -31.09 -6.12
CA LEU A 222 1.35 -30.32 -6.46
C LEU A 222 2.36 -30.34 -5.32
N LYS A 223 1.89 -30.25 -4.07
CA LYS A 223 2.76 -30.32 -2.90
C LYS A 223 3.45 -31.68 -2.78
N GLU A 224 2.77 -32.76 -3.17
CA GLU A 224 3.36 -34.10 -3.19
C GLU A 224 4.48 -34.24 -4.25
N ILE A 225 4.36 -33.55 -5.38
CA ILE A 225 5.35 -33.62 -6.47
C ILE A 225 6.56 -32.72 -6.18
N PHE A 226 6.32 -31.47 -5.80
CA PHE A 226 7.33 -30.41 -5.80
C PHE A 226 7.76 -29.97 -4.39
N GLY A 227 7.00 -30.32 -3.34
CA GLY A 227 7.32 -29.96 -1.95
C GLY A 227 7.59 -28.46 -1.78
N ASP A 228 8.72 -28.13 -1.15
CA ASP A 228 9.13 -26.76 -0.84
C ASP A 228 9.57 -25.94 -2.07
N LYS A 229 9.66 -26.56 -3.25
CA LYS A 229 10.02 -25.92 -4.52
C LYS A 229 8.82 -25.39 -5.27
N LEU A 230 7.62 -25.59 -4.72
CA LEU A 230 6.35 -25.19 -5.31
C LEU A 230 6.01 -23.74 -4.95
N VAL A 231 5.71 -22.95 -5.97
CA VAL A 231 4.87 -21.77 -5.84
C VAL A 231 3.59 -22.01 -6.63
N HIS A 232 2.46 -22.13 -5.93
CA HIS A 232 1.16 -22.38 -6.55
C HIS A 232 0.28 -21.14 -6.50
N GLN A 233 -0.31 -20.79 -7.64
CA GLN A 233 -1.29 -19.71 -7.73
C GLN A 233 -2.54 -20.21 -8.47
N TYR A 234 -3.73 -19.85 -7.97
CA TYR A 234 -4.95 -20.03 -8.72
C TYR A 234 -5.08 -19.03 -9.88
N CYS A 235 -5.61 -19.50 -11.01
CA CYS A 235 -5.79 -18.73 -12.22
C CYS A 235 -6.80 -17.61 -12.01
N LEU A 236 -6.35 -16.36 -12.12
CA LEU A 236 -7.20 -15.18 -11.96
C LEU A 236 -8.28 -15.07 -13.03
N MET A 237 -8.09 -15.67 -14.21
CA MET A 237 -9.11 -15.72 -15.26
C MET A 237 -10.27 -16.62 -14.85
N HIS A 238 -9.99 -17.84 -14.38
CA HIS A 238 -11.01 -18.75 -13.88
C HIS A 238 -11.74 -18.17 -12.66
N PHE A 239 -11.05 -17.36 -11.85
CA PHE A 239 -11.66 -16.65 -10.73
C PHE A 239 -12.73 -15.68 -11.22
N LYS A 240 -12.40 -14.85 -12.22
CA LYS A 240 -13.33 -13.89 -12.79
C LYS A 240 -14.55 -14.56 -13.43
N GLN A 241 -14.38 -15.71 -14.07
CA GLN A 241 -15.49 -16.46 -14.68
C GLN A 241 -16.43 -17.12 -13.66
N ALA A 242 -15.94 -17.45 -12.46
CA ALA A 242 -16.75 -18.11 -11.44
C ALA A 242 -17.57 -17.14 -10.58
N TYR A 243 -17.17 -15.87 -10.50
CA TYR A 243 -17.76 -14.86 -9.60
C TYR A 243 -18.31 -13.61 -10.31
N CYS A 244 -18.36 -13.60 -11.65
CA CYS A 244 -19.03 -12.58 -12.46
C CYS A 244 -20.02 -13.26 -13.40
#